data_AF-A0A9W8NZJ2-F1
#
_entry.id   AF-A0A9W8NZJ2-F1
#
_cell.length_a   1.000
_cell.length_b   1.000
_cell.length_c   1.000
_cell.angle_alpha   90.00
_cell.angle_beta   90.00
_cell.angle_gamma   90.00
#
_symmetry.space_group_name_H-M   'P 1'
#
loop_
_entity.id
_entity.type
_entity.pdbx_description
1 polymer ?
#
loop_
_entity_poly.entity_id
_entity_poly.type
_entity_poly.pdbx_seq_one_letter_code
_entity_poly.pdbx_strand_id
1 'polypeptide(L)'
;YKPVDRKVRLVPTYFPNPAAQQFKEIPDAVPIRLPTHPVDYRKLDFSGRVTLERLESMLKKIEPGVLSEAETNLIAYIVVQRGNAFAWTYAEKGYFSRKYYPDYEIPTIEHIPWQSKPINIPKAILGDVISTIRDNEAAGRFE
;
A
#
# COMPACT_ATOMS: atom_id res chain seq x y z
N TYR A 1 7.88 17.49 4.92
CA TYR A 1 8.09 18.49 3.82
C TYR A 1 9.56 18.47 3.42
N LYS A 2 9.89 18.18 2.14
CA LYS A 2 11.29 18.03 1.69
C LYS A 2 11.98 19.40 1.63
N PRO A 3 13.14 19.60 2.31
CA PRO A 3 13.81 20.90 2.36
C PRO A 3 14.34 21.32 0.97
N VAL A 4 14.51 22.63 0.77
CA VAL A 4 14.69 23.27 -0.55
C VAL A 4 15.98 22.84 -1.26
N ASP A 5 17.04 22.62 -0.48
CA ASP A 5 18.30 22.02 -0.92
C ASP A 5 18.11 20.65 -1.58
N ARG A 6 16.99 19.97 -1.32
CA ARG A 6 16.66 18.64 -1.85
C ARG A 6 15.60 18.65 -2.96
N LYS A 7 15.16 19.83 -3.42
CA LYS A 7 14.10 19.95 -4.43
C LYS A 7 14.68 20.06 -5.82
N VAL A 8 14.38 19.08 -6.67
CA VAL A 8 14.96 18.97 -8.01
C VAL A 8 13.91 19.19 -9.10
N ARG A 9 14.25 19.98 -10.14
CA ARG A 9 13.45 20.11 -11.38
C ARG A 9 13.79 18.99 -12.36
N LEU A 10 12.77 18.23 -12.76
CA LEU A 10 12.84 17.16 -13.74
C LEU A 10 12.89 17.71 -15.17
N VAL A 11 13.81 17.21 -15.99
CA VAL A 11 13.90 17.47 -17.44
C VAL A 11 13.82 16.11 -18.16
N PRO A 12 13.15 15.99 -19.32
CA PRO A 12 13.20 14.79 -20.14
C PRO A 12 14.56 14.68 -20.84
N THR A 13 15.59 14.35 -20.06
CA THR A 13 16.98 14.13 -20.48
C THR A 13 17.37 12.69 -20.18
N TYR A 14 18.49 12.22 -20.75
CA TYR A 14 19.06 10.90 -20.49
C TYR A 14 19.20 10.63 -18.98
N PHE A 15 18.74 9.47 -18.51
CA PHE A 15 18.90 9.05 -17.12
C PHE A 15 20.38 8.94 -16.78
N PRO A 16 20.88 9.57 -15.71
CA PRO A 16 22.30 9.55 -15.36
C PRO A 16 22.79 8.13 -15.04
N ASN A 17 21.92 7.27 -14.52
CA ASN A 17 22.21 5.86 -14.26
C ASN A 17 21.03 4.95 -14.64
N PRO A 18 20.93 4.53 -15.92
CA PRO A 18 19.82 3.69 -16.36
C PRO A 18 19.85 2.28 -15.74
N ALA A 19 21.01 1.83 -15.24
CA ALA A 19 21.14 0.53 -14.55
C ALA A 19 20.55 0.57 -13.13
N ALA A 20 20.62 1.71 -12.42
CA ALA A 20 20.00 1.87 -11.10
C ALA A 20 18.46 1.80 -11.14
N GLN A 21 17.87 2.08 -12.31
CA GLN A 21 16.42 2.10 -12.50
C GLN A 21 15.84 0.75 -12.97
N GLN A 22 16.68 -0.30 -13.08
CA GLN A 22 16.21 -1.61 -13.51
C GLN A 22 15.46 -2.34 -12.39
N PHE A 23 14.27 -2.84 -12.71
CA PHE A 23 13.50 -3.66 -11.79
C PHE A 23 14.09 -5.06 -11.73
N LYS A 24 14.16 -5.64 -10.53
CA LYS A 24 14.55 -7.02 -10.36
C LYS A 24 13.34 -7.92 -10.51
N GLU A 25 13.56 -9.10 -11.06
CA GLU A 25 12.54 -10.12 -11.18
C GLU A 25 11.99 -10.50 -9.79
N ILE A 26 10.66 -10.59 -9.72
CA ILE A 26 9.97 -11.02 -8.51
C ILE A 26 9.89 -12.55 -8.58
N PRO A 27 10.34 -13.27 -7.54
CA PRO A 27 10.25 -14.72 -7.54
C PRO A 27 8.79 -15.17 -7.57
N ASP A 28 8.54 -16.32 -8.20
CA ASP A 28 7.22 -16.92 -8.22
C ASP A 28 6.69 -17.16 -6.80
N ALA A 29 5.40 -16.89 -6.62
CA ALA A 29 4.74 -17.14 -5.36
C ALA A 29 4.59 -18.64 -5.13
N VAL A 30 4.97 -19.11 -3.93
CA VAL A 30 4.70 -20.50 -3.53
C VAL A 30 3.18 -20.70 -3.44
N PRO A 31 2.58 -21.63 -4.22
CA PRO A 31 1.15 -21.86 -4.20
C PRO A 31 0.73 -22.45 -2.85
N ILE A 32 -0.46 -22.06 -2.39
CA ILE A 32 -1.06 -22.64 -1.19
C ILE A 32 -1.75 -23.95 -1.59
N ARG A 33 -1.59 -24.98 -0.76
CA ARG A 33 -2.38 -26.21 -0.89
C ARG A 33 -3.80 -25.95 -0.41
N LEU A 34 -4.76 -26.10 -1.31
CA LEU A 34 -6.18 -25.90 -0.98
C LEU A 34 -6.74 -27.14 -0.28
N PRO A 35 -7.51 -26.98 0.81
CA PRO A 35 -8.22 -28.09 1.43
C PRO A 35 -9.34 -28.59 0.51
N THR A 36 -9.45 -29.91 0.35
CA THR A 36 -10.55 -30.54 -0.41
C THR A 36 -11.87 -30.52 0.36
N HIS A 37 -11.79 -30.51 1.69
CA HIS A 37 -12.93 -30.38 2.60
C HIS A 37 -12.65 -29.21 3.55
N PRO A 38 -13.04 -27.98 3.15
CA PRO A 38 -12.77 -26.80 3.97
C PRO A 38 -13.59 -26.85 5.26
N VAL A 39 -12.93 -26.58 6.39
CA VAL A 39 -13.60 -26.45 7.69
C VAL A 39 -14.41 -25.16 7.74
N ASP A 40 -15.42 -25.11 8.61
CA ASP A 40 -16.19 -23.89 8.87
C ASP A 40 -15.24 -22.73 9.18
N TYR A 41 -15.40 -21.62 8.45
CA TYR A 41 -14.52 -20.47 8.57
C TYR A 41 -14.44 -19.90 9.98
N ARG A 42 -15.47 -20.09 10.81
CA ARG A 42 -15.49 -19.63 12.21
C ARG A 42 -14.49 -20.35 13.11
N LYS A 43 -14.03 -21.52 12.69
CA LYS A 43 -13.07 -22.35 13.42
C LYS A 43 -11.65 -22.22 12.88
N LEU A 44 -11.43 -21.34 11.90
CA LEU A 44 -10.09 -21.06 11.39
C LEU A 44 -9.25 -20.37 12.46
N ASP A 45 -7.94 -20.58 12.38
CA ASP A 45 -6.98 -19.89 13.23
C ASP A 45 -6.75 -18.47 12.67
N PHE A 46 -7.43 -17.50 13.27
CA PHE A 46 -7.30 -16.09 12.92
C PHE A 46 -6.01 -15.52 13.52
N SER A 47 -4.90 -15.68 12.80
CA SER A 47 -3.63 -15.05 13.17
C SER A 47 -3.32 -13.84 12.27
N GLY A 48 -2.91 -12.73 12.88
CA GLY A 48 -2.48 -11.52 12.17
C GLY A 48 -3.60 -10.50 11.91
N ARG A 49 -3.73 -10.04 10.65
CA ARG A 49 -4.58 -8.89 10.28
C ARG A 49 -6.05 -9.24 10.03
N VAL A 50 -6.36 -10.51 9.82
CA VAL A 50 -7.70 -10.99 9.51
C VAL A 50 -8.37 -11.39 10.82
N THR A 51 -9.35 -10.61 11.25
CA THR A 51 -10.25 -10.99 12.35
C THR A 51 -11.54 -11.56 11.78
N LEU A 52 -12.28 -12.31 12.60
CA LEU A 52 -13.59 -12.86 12.21
C LEU A 52 -14.54 -11.75 11.72
N GLU A 53 -14.62 -10.62 12.43
CA GLU A 53 -15.45 -9.47 12.03
C GLU A 53 -15.07 -8.91 10.65
N ARG A 54 -13.76 -8.78 10.40
CA ARG A 54 -13.21 -8.30 9.12
C ARG A 54 -13.53 -9.26 7.98
N LEU A 55 -13.44 -10.57 8.24
CA LEU A 55 -13.78 -11.61 7.28
C LEU A 55 -15.28 -11.62 6.98
N GLU A 56 -16.14 -11.58 7.99
CA GLU A 56 -17.59 -11.54 7.82
C GLU A 56 -18.04 -10.28 7.06
N SER A 57 -17.41 -9.14 7.34
CA SER A 57 -17.63 -7.90 6.57
C SER A 57 -17.29 -8.06 5.09
N MET A 58 -16.24 -8.82 4.74
CA MET A 58 -15.91 -9.13 3.35
C MET A 58 -16.93 -10.09 2.73
N LEU A 59 -17.26 -11.18 3.43
CA LEU A 59 -18.19 -12.20 2.94
C LEU A 59 -19.60 -11.62 2.72
N LYS A 60 -20.05 -10.69 3.56
CA LYS A 60 -21.34 -9.99 3.41
C LYS A 60 -21.44 -9.16 2.12
N LYS A 61 -20.32 -8.77 1.51
CA LYS A 61 -20.32 -8.05 0.22
C LYS A 61 -20.56 -8.98 -0.97
N ILE A 62 -20.49 -10.30 -0.76
CA ILE A 62 -20.77 -11.29 -1.79
C ILE A 62 -22.28 -11.46 -1.85
N GLU A 63 -22.84 -11.43 -3.06
CA GLU A 63 -24.27 -11.59 -3.26
C GLU A 63 -24.72 -12.99 -2.82
N PRO A 64 -25.85 -13.11 -2.08
CA PRO A 64 -26.36 -14.40 -1.64
C PRO A 64 -26.64 -15.32 -2.84
N GLY A 65 -26.18 -16.57 -2.76
CA GLY A 65 -26.37 -17.58 -3.81
C GLY A 65 -25.26 -17.67 -4.85
N VAL A 66 -24.28 -16.75 -4.84
CA VAL A 66 -23.09 -16.83 -5.72
C VAL A 66 -22.12 -17.93 -5.28
N LEU A 67 -21.97 -18.12 -3.97
CA LEU A 67 -21.09 -19.13 -3.39
C LEU A 67 -21.90 -20.13 -2.59
N SER A 68 -21.57 -21.41 -2.76
CA SER A 68 -21.96 -22.45 -1.82
C SER A 68 -21.27 -22.27 -0.47
N GLU A 69 -21.76 -22.98 0.55
CA GLU A 69 -21.15 -22.96 1.88
C GLU A 69 -19.70 -23.48 1.85
N ALA A 70 -19.44 -24.53 1.07
CA ALA A 70 -18.09 -25.08 0.90
C ALA A 70 -17.14 -24.08 0.22
N GLU A 71 -17.60 -23.38 -0.83
CA GLU A 71 -16.80 -22.35 -1.50
C GLU A 71 -16.55 -21.14 -0.61
N THR A 72 -17.54 -20.76 0.20
CA THR A 72 -17.42 -19.69 1.20
C THR A 72 -16.32 -20.04 2.21
N ASN A 73 -16.35 -21.25 2.75
CA ASN A 73 -15.34 -21.76 3.68
C ASN A 73 -13.95 -21.83 3.02
N LEU A 74 -13.87 -22.21 1.75
CA LEU A 74 -12.62 -22.27 1.00
C LEU A 74 -12.02 -20.87 0.76
N ILE A 75 -12.83 -19.90 0.35
CA ILE A 75 -12.39 -18.52 0.16
C ILE A 75 -11.93 -17.93 1.50
N ALA A 76 -12.67 -18.16 2.58
CA ALA A 76 -12.27 -17.74 3.91
C ALA A 76 -10.91 -18.31 4.32
N TYR A 77 -10.67 -19.61 4.07
CA TYR A 77 -9.38 -20.24 4.29
C TYR A 77 -8.25 -19.53 3.53
N ILE A 78 -8.46 -19.21 2.25
CA ILE A 78 -7.47 -18.51 1.43
C ILE A 78 -7.20 -17.10 1.98
N VAL A 79 -8.25 -16.38 2.37
CA VAL A 79 -8.14 -15.01 2.92
C VAL A 79 -7.33 -15.02 4.21
N VAL A 80 -7.61 -15.94 5.13
CA VAL A 80 -6.86 -16.08 6.40
C VAL A 80 -5.40 -16.42 6.11
N GLN A 81 -5.13 -17.41 5.24
CA GLN A 81 -3.77 -17.84 4.90
C GLN A 81 -2.95 -16.75 4.17
N ARG A 82 -3.63 -15.86 3.43
CA ARG A 82 -3.02 -14.71 2.74
C ARG A 82 -3.36 -13.38 3.41
N GLY A 83 -3.59 -13.37 4.72
CA GLY A 83 -4.09 -12.18 5.43
C GLY A 83 -3.29 -10.89 5.21
N ASN A 84 -1.98 -11.00 5.00
CA ASN A 84 -1.09 -9.86 4.73
C ASN A 84 -1.29 -9.21 3.34
N ALA A 85 -1.97 -9.90 2.41
CA ALA A 85 -2.28 -9.36 1.09
C ALA A 85 -3.41 -8.31 1.13
N PHE A 86 -4.20 -8.30 2.20
CA PHE A 86 -5.33 -7.40 2.37
C PHE A 86 -4.98 -6.26 3.33
N ALA A 87 -5.55 -5.08 3.07
CA ALA A 87 -5.42 -3.90 3.91
C ALA A 87 -6.81 -3.39 4.28
N TRP A 88 -7.10 -3.31 5.58
CA TRP A 88 -8.35 -2.77 6.11
C TRP A 88 -8.23 -1.30 6.49
N THR A 89 -7.02 -0.86 6.83
CA THR A 89 -6.71 0.54 7.09
C THR A 89 -5.62 1.02 6.15
N TYR A 90 -5.53 2.33 5.96
CA TYR A 90 -4.50 2.91 5.09
C TYR A 90 -3.08 2.63 5.59
N ALA A 91 -2.89 2.46 6.91
CA ALA A 91 -1.62 2.10 7.51
C ALA A 91 -1.17 0.66 7.16
N GLU A 92 -2.11 -0.23 6.83
CA GLU A 92 -1.84 -1.63 6.47
C GLU A 92 -1.48 -1.82 4.99
N LYS A 93 -1.55 -0.75 4.17
CA LYS A 93 -1.29 -0.84 2.73
C LYS A 93 0.12 -1.39 2.44
N GLY A 94 0.22 -2.15 1.36
CA GLY A 94 1.52 -2.59 0.85
C GLY A 94 2.32 -1.44 0.26
N TYR A 95 3.65 -1.57 0.32
CA TYR A 95 4.60 -0.75 -0.42
C TYR A 95 5.44 -1.64 -1.33
N PHE A 96 5.93 -1.06 -2.43
CA PHE A 96 6.90 -1.75 -3.26
C PHE A 96 8.18 -2.00 -2.44
N SER A 97 8.63 -3.25 -2.43
CA SER A 97 9.86 -3.61 -1.74
C SER A 97 11.05 -3.04 -2.50
N ARG A 98 11.90 -2.27 -1.79
CA ARG A 98 13.18 -1.74 -2.31
C ARG A 98 14.12 -2.81 -2.85
N LYS A 99 13.91 -4.08 -2.48
CA LYS A 99 14.64 -5.23 -3.02
C LYS A 99 14.39 -5.40 -4.52
N TYR A 100 13.16 -5.24 -4.97
CA TYR A 100 12.71 -5.47 -6.35
C TYR A 100 12.55 -4.17 -7.13
N TYR A 101 12.13 -3.11 -6.44
CA TYR A 101 11.92 -1.78 -6.99
C TYR A 101 12.85 -0.80 -6.27
N PRO A 102 14.07 -0.56 -6.80
CA PRO A 102 14.97 0.43 -6.20
C PRO A 102 14.33 1.83 -6.20
N ASP A 103 14.79 2.69 -5.29
CA ASP A 103 14.31 4.06 -5.21
C ASP A 103 14.59 4.78 -6.54
N TYR A 104 13.63 5.58 -7.00
CA TYR A 104 13.72 6.26 -8.29
C TYR A 104 14.70 7.41 -8.25
N GLU A 105 15.68 7.40 -9.16
CA GLU A 105 16.64 8.49 -9.33
C GLU A 105 16.10 9.50 -10.33
N ILE A 106 15.73 10.67 -9.80
CA ILE A 106 15.28 11.80 -10.60
C ILE A 106 16.50 12.37 -11.36
N PRO A 107 16.52 12.38 -12.71
CA PRO A 107 17.60 13.02 -13.47
C PRO A 107 17.57 14.53 -13.24
N THR A 108 18.72 15.11 -12.92
CA THR A 108 18.87 16.51 -12.55
C THR A 108 19.96 17.16 -13.40
N ILE A 109 19.73 18.38 -13.88
CA ILE A 109 20.80 19.23 -14.41
C ILE A 109 21.42 20.04 -13.27
N GLU A 110 22.64 20.53 -13.43
CA GLU A 110 23.22 21.48 -12.47
C GLU A 110 22.33 22.73 -12.41
N HIS A 111 21.77 23.01 -11.23
CA HIS A 111 20.91 24.17 -11.01
C HIS A 111 21.12 24.67 -9.58
N ILE A 112 20.93 25.97 -9.40
CA ILE A 112 20.92 26.58 -8.08
C ILE A 112 19.57 26.25 -7.42
N PRO A 113 19.54 25.62 -6.24
CA PRO A 113 18.29 25.44 -5.49
C PRO A 113 17.62 26.78 -5.25
N TRP A 114 16.31 26.86 -5.47
CA TRP A 114 15.54 28.09 -5.28
C TRP A 114 14.38 27.83 -4.31
N GLN A 115 14.18 28.78 -3.39
CA GLN A 115 13.07 28.76 -2.45
C GLN A 115 12.02 29.76 -2.91
N SER A 116 10.76 29.32 -2.99
CA SER A 116 9.63 30.23 -3.02
C SER A 116 9.10 30.46 -1.61
N LYS A 117 8.65 31.68 -1.32
CA LYS A 117 7.91 31.95 -0.09
C LYS A 117 6.65 31.06 -0.04
N PRO A 118 6.36 30.37 1.07
CA PRO A 118 5.13 29.60 1.21
C PRO A 118 3.89 30.48 0.99
N ILE A 119 2.88 29.92 0.33
CA ILE A 119 1.59 30.58 0.16
C ILE A 119 0.91 30.67 1.53
N ASN A 120 0.40 31.86 1.88
CA ASN A 120 -0.31 32.05 3.13
C ASN A 120 -1.61 31.23 3.13
N ILE A 121 -1.77 30.36 4.12
CA ILE A 121 -2.99 29.57 4.30
C ILE A 121 -4.02 30.43 5.04
N PRO A 122 -5.25 30.61 4.51
CA PRO A 122 -6.31 31.32 5.21
C PRO A 122 -6.62 30.67 6.58
N LYS A 123 -6.80 31.49 7.61
CA LYS A 123 -7.08 31.00 8.98
C LYS A 123 -8.30 30.08 9.05
N ALA A 124 -9.31 30.33 8.21
CA ALA A 124 -10.54 29.53 8.16
C ALA A 124 -10.30 28.05 7.81
N ILE A 125 -9.28 27.73 7.00
CA ILE A 125 -8.98 26.35 6.55
C ILE A 125 -7.76 25.75 7.24
N LEU A 126 -7.10 26.50 8.14
CA LEU A 126 -5.84 26.08 8.74
C LEU A 126 -5.98 24.75 9.51
N GLY A 127 -7.10 24.57 10.22
CA GLY A 127 -7.39 23.32 10.93
C GLY A 127 -7.46 22.11 10.00
N ASP A 128 -8.20 22.25 8.89
CA ASP A 128 -8.39 21.19 7.89
C ASP A 128 -7.08 20.83 7.17
N VAL A 129 -6.24 21.83 6.90
CA VAL A 129 -4.92 21.59 6.31
C VAL A 129 -4.02 20.84 7.27
N ILE A 130 -4.02 21.20 8.56
CA ILE A 130 -3.22 20.51 9.58
C ILE A 130 -3.67 19.07 9.76
N SER A 131 -4.98 18.81 9.86
CA SER A 131 -5.49 17.44 9.97
C SER A 131 -5.11 16.62 8.74
N THR A 132 -5.29 17.17 7.54
CA THR A 132 -4.92 16.49 6.29
C THR A 132 -3.44 16.13 6.25
N ILE A 133 -2.55 17.03 6.67
CA ILE A 133 -1.10 16.75 6.69
C ILE A 133 -0.80 15.60 7.67
N ARG A 134 -1.36 15.65 8.88
CA ARG A 134 -1.18 14.58 9.89
C ARG A 134 -1.70 13.23 9.41
N ASP A 135 -2.86 13.22 8.76
CA ASP A 135 -3.42 11.99 8.20
C ASP A 135 -2.52 11.41 7.11
N ASN A 136 -1.94 12.26 6.26
CA ASN A 136 -1.01 11.84 5.22
C ASN A 136 0.37 11.40 5.77
N GLU A 137 0.83 11.98 6.88
CA GLU A 137 2.01 11.51 7.62
C GLU A 137 1.76 10.15 8.27
N ALA A 138 0.63 9.97 8.98
CA ALA A 138 0.23 8.68 9.55
C ALA A 138 0.05 7.60 8.47
N ALA A 139 -0.39 8.02 7.29
CA ALA A 139 -0.50 7.22 6.08
C ALA A 139 0.85 6.90 5.40
N GLY A 140 1.97 7.45 5.88
CA GLY A 140 3.31 7.26 5.32
C GLY A 140 3.46 7.82 3.90
N ARG A 141 2.67 8.84 3.52
CA ARG A 141 2.81 9.56 2.24
C ARG A 141 3.78 10.73 2.37
N PHE A 142 3.81 11.33 3.55
CA PHE A 142 4.70 12.42 3.89
C PHE A 142 5.68 11.96 4.98
N GLU A 143 6.88 12.52 4.90
CA GLU A 143 7.99 12.37 5.84
C GLU A 143 8.48 13.78 6.25
#